data_AF-A0A2H9MC14-F1
#
_entry.id   AF-A0A2H9MC14-F1
#
_cell.length_a   1.000
_cell.length_b   1.000
_cell.length_c   1.000
_cell.angle_alpha   90.00
_cell.angle_beta   90.00
_cell.angle_gamma   90.00
#
_symmetry.space_group_name_H-M   'P 1'
#
loop_
_entity.id
_entity.type
_entity.pdbx_description
1 polymer ?
#
loop_
_entity_poly.entity_id
_entity_poly.type
_entity_poly.pdbx_seq_one_letter_code
_entity_poly.pdbx_strand_id
1 'polypeptide(L)'
;MLVWILKNKFAISDSTKEITKNDKIRAVLSTSKVKNKITKNSIEVREFNLNKISLFKTRELILNAQFFEKIGFPFVIYSADNIAKSSLLAVIYLICRDKDEKNAIALIEKKAGLKFKALDKEFVKSTAKNVELFALNEILDAFFTINELIKILRHQCPWDREQTHSSLIPEIIEEPLELVEEINRSNSEGIKEELGDVLLQILLHSIISEEEKKFNIVDVIDKLYEKMYERHPHVFGKSKVKESKEVLEQWEDIKKRKNGDKTLNIAKILASFITTVDVQEAARKEGLDFISVEQIEKKISEELKELKEARELGEGVSIEVGDLLFSVINLARFLKIDPAHALFLSMDKFSERFESLKKKGGNLTSISNNKKDKMWEEIKKNG
;
A
#
# COMPACT_ATOMS: atom_id res chain seq x y z
N MET A 1 25.63 -21.22 22.97
CA MET A 1 26.76 -20.67 22.22
C MET A 1 26.29 -19.83 21.05
N LEU A 2 26.69 -18.56 21.02
CA LEU A 2 26.55 -17.62 19.92
C LEU A 2 27.86 -17.55 19.14
N VAL A 3 27.82 -17.79 17.83
CA VAL A 3 29.01 -17.82 16.96
C VAL A 3 28.80 -16.92 15.76
N TRP A 4 29.66 -15.90 15.62
CA TRP A 4 29.70 -15.07 14.42
C TRP A 4 30.36 -15.82 13.25
N ILE A 5 29.59 -16.08 12.21
CA ILE A 5 30.09 -16.66 10.96
C ILE A 5 30.75 -15.56 10.14
N LEU A 6 30.04 -14.45 9.93
CA LEU A 6 30.55 -13.21 9.35
C LEU A 6 30.43 -12.10 10.40
N LYS A 7 31.57 -11.52 10.77
CA LYS A 7 31.66 -10.56 11.88
C LYS A 7 30.67 -9.41 11.70
N ASN A 8 29.82 -9.18 12.71
CA ASN A 8 28.77 -8.16 12.74
C ASN A 8 27.76 -8.24 11.56
N LYS A 9 27.65 -9.35 10.84
CA LYS A 9 26.66 -9.53 9.76
C LYS A 9 25.72 -10.68 10.04
N PHE A 10 26.28 -11.85 10.34
CA PHE A 10 25.49 -13.07 10.50
C PHE A 10 26.13 -14.01 11.52
N ALA A 11 25.32 -14.50 12.45
CA ALA A 11 25.69 -15.44 13.50
C ALA A 11 24.76 -16.66 13.54
N ILE A 12 25.22 -17.71 14.19
CA ILE A 12 24.39 -18.85 14.59
C ILE A 12 24.33 -18.92 16.12
N SER A 13 23.23 -19.45 16.65
CA SER A 13 23.12 -19.70 18.08
C SER A 13 22.19 -20.87 18.41
N ASP A 14 22.42 -21.46 19.57
CA ASP A 14 21.50 -22.37 20.27
C ASP A 14 21.05 -21.82 21.64
N SER A 15 21.51 -20.63 22.02
CA SER A 15 21.30 -20.01 23.33
C SER A 15 20.62 -18.65 23.22
N THR A 16 19.38 -18.57 23.69
CA THR A 16 18.62 -17.31 23.76
C THR A 16 19.29 -16.28 24.68
N LYS A 17 19.88 -16.75 25.79
CA LYS A 17 20.58 -15.90 26.76
C LYS A 17 21.75 -15.13 26.14
N GLU A 18 22.49 -15.76 25.23
CA GLU A 18 23.63 -15.12 24.56
C GLU A 18 23.17 -14.15 23.46
N ILE A 19 22.05 -14.45 22.79
CA ILE A 19 21.42 -13.54 21.82
C ILE A 19 20.97 -12.26 22.53
N THR A 20 20.20 -12.37 23.61
CA THR A 20 19.67 -11.22 24.36
C THR A 20 20.76 -10.32 24.95
N LYS A 21 21.95 -10.87 25.26
CA LYS A 21 23.08 -10.09 25.78
C LYS A 21 23.88 -9.36 24.71
N ASN A 22 23.55 -9.54 23.43
CA ASN A 22 24.33 -8.99 22.32
C ASN A 22 23.56 -7.91 21.56
N ASP A 23 23.84 -6.66 21.87
CA ASP A 23 23.15 -5.49 21.32
C ASP A 23 23.38 -5.27 19.82
N LYS A 24 24.32 -6.00 19.21
CA LYS A 24 24.57 -5.95 17.77
C LYS A 24 23.57 -6.78 16.97
N ILE A 25 22.92 -7.76 17.58
CA ILE A 25 21.96 -8.61 16.89
C ILE A 25 20.64 -7.84 16.77
N ARG A 26 20.28 -7.50 15.54
CA ARG A 26 19.05 -6.77 15.23
C ARG A 26 17.91 -7.71 14.84
N ALA A 27 18.21 -8.87 14.24
CA ALA A 27 17.19 -9.81 13.81
C ALA A 27 17.46 -11.26 14.20
N VAL A 28 16.40 -12.04 14.42
CA VAL A 28 16.48 -13.46 14.81
C VAL A 28 15.61 -14.29 13.88
N LEU A 29 16.23 -15.23 13.17
CA LEU A 29 15.55 -16.26 12.40
C LEU A 29 15.49 -17.53 13.25
N SER A 30 14.38 -17.75 13.94
CA SER A 30 14.22 -18.89 14.83
C SER A 30 13.52 -20.07 14.16
N THR A 31 14.13 -21.23 14.32
CA THR A 31 13.55 -22.52 13.93
C THR A 31 12.73 -23.17 15.04
N SER A 32 12.71 -22.56 16.23
CA SER A 32 12.04 -23.03 17.44
C SER A 32 11.11 -21.92 17.94
N LYS A 33 10.14 -22.22 18.80
CA LYS A 33 9.40 -21.15 19.47
C LYS A 33 10.33 -20.37 20.40
N VAL A 34 10.32 -19.06 20.30
CA VAL A 34 11.10 -18.17 21.14
C VAL A 34 10.22 -17.72 22.31
N LYS A 35 10.61 -18.01 23.54
CA LYS A 35 9.98 -17.38 24.72
C LYS A 35 10.31 -15.88 24.71
N ASN A 36 9.38 -15.01 25.16
CA ASN A 36 9.40 -13.53 25.20
C ASN A 36 10.68 -12.79 25.70
N LYS A 37 11.83 -13.45 25.86
CA LYS A 37 13.10 -12.89 26.37
C LYS A 37 14.13 -12.50 25.30
N ILE A 38 13.92 -12.80 24.01
CA ILE A 38 14.86 -12.38 22.93
C ILE A 38 14.57 -10.95 22.43
N THR A 39 13.35 -10.47 22.63
CA THR A 39 12.81 -9.21 22.10
C THR A 39 13.36 -7.93 22.75
N LYS A 40 14.20 -8.02 23.79
CA LYS A 40 14.67 -6.80 24.49
C LYS A 40 15.61 -5.95 23.62
N ASN A 41 16.44 -6.60 22.80
CA ASN A 41 17.48 -5.94 21.99
C ASN A 41 17.39 -6.26 20.50
N SER A 42 16.58 -7.26 20.11
CA SER A 42 16.33 -7.57 18.70
C SER A 42 15.09 -6.82 18.21
N ILE A 43 15.27 -6.13 17.09
CA ILE A 43 14.26 -5.34 16.39
C ILE A 43 13.20 -6.29 15.81
N GLU A 44 13.65 -7.41 15.23
CA GLU A 44 12.77 -8.35 14.53
C GLU A 44 13.06 -9.81 14.93
N VAL A 45 12.01 -10.59 15.15
CA VAL A 45 12.09 -12.03 15.42
C VAL A 45 11.10 -12.76 14.52
N ARG A 46 11.61 -13.62 13.64
CA ARG A 46 10.80 -14.46 12.75
C ARG A 46 10.87 -15.91 13.18
N GLU A 47 9.72 -16.52 13.41
CA GLU A 47 9.61 -17.92 13.82
C GLU A 47 9.12 -18.79 12.66
N PHE A 48 9.91 -19.80 12.29
CA PHE A 48 9.56 -20.76 11.23
C PHE A 48 9.05 -22.10 11.78
N ASN A 49 9.24 -22.36 13.08
CA ASN A 49 8.85 -23.59 13.79
C ASN A 49 9.11 -24.87 12.95
N LEU A 50 10.38 -25.28 12.88
CA LEU A 50 10.86 -26.40 12.07
C LEU A 50 10.94 -27.69 12.90
N ASN A 51 9.82 -28.38 13.11
CA ASN A 51 9.85 -29.75 13.65
C ASN A 51 10.50 -30.74 12.66
N LYS A 52 10.30 -30.50 11.35
CA LYS A 52 11.04 -31.10 10.24
C LYS A 52 11.42 -29.98 9.27
N ILE A 53 12.62 -30.04 8.68
CA ILE A 53 13.05 -29.08 7.65
C ILE A 53 12.22 -29.36 6.39
N SER A 54 11.41 -28.40 5.94
CA SER A 54 10.73 -28.45 4.64
C SER A 54 11.37 -27.45 3.69
N LEU A 55 11.40 -27.75 2.39
CA LEU A 55 11.96 -26.86 1.38
C LEU A 55 11.30 -25.47 1.42
N PHE A 56 9.98 -25.41 1.62
CA PHE A 56 9.23 -24.16 1.73
C PHE A 56 9.72 -23.29 2.90
N LYS A 57 9.81 -23.84 4.11
CA LYS A 57 10.24 -23.05 5.27
C LYS A 57 11.72 -22.72 5.26
N THR A 58 12.54 -23.60 4.67
CA THR A 58 13.95 -23.27 4.40
C THR A 58 14.03 -22.09 3.45
N ARG A 59 13.25 -22.09 2.36
CA ARG A 59 13.17 -20.96 1.43
C ARG A 59 12.79 -19.67 2.13
N GLU A 60 11.70 -19.67 2.91
CA GLU A 60 11.30 -18.48 3.66
C GLU A 60 12.43 -17.99 4.59
N LEU A 61 13.10 -18.89 5.30
CA LEU A 61 14.23 -18.52 6.16
C LEU A 61 15.36 -17.86 5.35
N ILE A 62 15.70 -18.41 4.18
CA ILE A 62 16.74 -17.87 3.30
C ILE A 62 16.35 -16.49 2.76
N LEU A 63 15.11 -16.31 2.28
CA LEU A 63 14.62 -15.02 1.80
C LEU A 63 14.70 -13.96 2.89
N ASN A 64 14.33 -14.32 4.12
CA ASN A 64 14.43 -13.41 5.26
C ASN A 64 15.87 -13.10 5.66
N ALA A 65 16.78 -14.07 5.57
CA ALA A 65 18.20 -13.87 5.80
C ALA A 65 18.82 -12.90 4.77
N GLN A 66 18.47 -13.06 3.49
CA GLN A 66 18.89 -12.18 2.41
C GLN A 66 18.34 -10.77 2.59
N PHE A 67 17.05 -10.65 2.94
CA PHE A 67 16.43 -9.37 3.26
C PHE A 67 17.13 -8.65 4.42
N PHE A 68 17.38 -9.34 5.56
CA PHE A 68 18.08 -8.74 6.69
C PHE A 68 19.50 -8.31 6.34
N GLU A 69 20.21 -9.09 5.52
CA GLU A 69 21.51 -8.64 4.99
C GLU A 69 21.39 -7.39 4.13
N LYS A 70 20.39 -7.33 3.23
CA LYS A 70 20.17 -6.21 2.31
C LYS A 70 19.93 -4.89 3.05
N ILE A 71 19.14 -4.91 4.13
CA ILE A 71 18.90 -3.73 4.97
C ILE A 71 20.00 -3.50 6.03
N GLY A 72 21.07 -4.31 6.01
CA GLY A 72 22.21 -4.16 6.92
C GLY A 72 21.91 -4.56 8.37
N PHE A 73 20.87 -5.36 8.63
CA PHE A 73 20.53 -5.86 9.97
C PHE A 73 21.37 -7.09 10.31
N PRO A 74 22.28 -7.02 11.30
CA PRO A 74 22.98 -8.21 11.73
C PRO A 74 21.99 -9.20 12.34
N PHE A 75 21.95 -10.41 11.82
CA PHE A 75 20.96 -11.41 12.21
C PHE A 75 21.59 -12.69 12.75
N VAL A 76 20.79 -13.46 13.48
CA VAL A 76 21.17 -14.77 14.00
C VAL A 76 20.20 -15.85 13.53
N ILE A 77 20.72 -16.97 13.02
CA ILE A 77 19.94 -18.20 12.84
C ILE A 77 19.97 -18.97 14.15
N TYR A 78 18.81 -19.16 14.75
CA TYR A 78 18.64 -19.73 16.08
C TYR A 78 17.85 -21.05 16.05
N SER A 79 18.33 -22.04 16.79
CA SER A 79 17.65 -23.31 17.03
C SER A 79 17.88 -23.72 18.48
N ALA A 80 16.80 -23.92 19.25
CA ALA A 80 16.89 -24.28 20.65
C ALA A 80 17.70 -25.57 20.85
N ASP A 81 18.72 -25.50 21.71
CA ASP A 81 19.56 -26.62 22.17
C ASP A 81 20.15 -27.49 21.03
N ASN A 82 20.28 -26.91 19.83
CA ASN A 82 20.77 -27.63 18.65
C ASN A 82 21.59 -26.71 17.74
N ILE A 83 22.84 -26.47 18.12
CA ILE A 83 23.78 -25.67 17.32
C ILE A 83 24.00 -26.28 15.94
N ALA A 84 24.01 -27.62 15.82
CA ALA A 84 24.21 -28.31 14.55
C ALA A 84 23.15 -27.94 13.51
N LYS A 85 21.88 -27.80 13.93
CA LYS A 85 20.78 -27.36 13.05
C LYS A 85 20.93 -25.90 12.61
N SER A 86 21.30 -25.00 13.52
CA SER A 86 21.61 -23.60 13.17
C SER A 86 22.79 -23.52 12.20
N SER A 87 23.83 -24.32 12.44
CA SER A 87 25.00 -24.46 11.57
C SER A 87 24.63 -25.01 10.19
N LEU A 88 23.74 -26.00 10.12
CA LEU A 88 23.30 -26.57 8.83
C LEU A 88 22.58 -25.53 7.97
N LEU A 89 21.64 -24.79 8.56
CA LEU A 89 20.93 -23.70 7.86
C LEU A 89 21.87 -22.57 7.46
N ALA A 90 22.89 -22.28 8.29
CA ALA A 90 23.95 -21.33 7.95
C ALA A 90 24.75 -21.75 6.72
N VAL A 91 25.07 -23.05 6.58
CA VAL A 91 25.73 -23.58 5.38
C VAL A 91 24.85 -23.36 4.15
N ILE A 92 23.55 -23.69 4.23
CA ILE A 92 22.61 -23.49 3.11
C ILE A 92 22.56 -22.01 2.71
N TYR A 93 22.43 -21.10 3.67
CA TYR A 93 22.44 -19.66 3.40
C TYR A 93 23.74 -19.18 2.74
N LEU A 94 24.90 -19.68 3.18
CA LEU A 94 26.17 -19.36 2.54
C LEU A 94 26.25 -19.86 1.09
N ILE A 95 25.67 -21.03 0.80
CA ILE A 95 25.60 -21.58 -0.56
C ILE A 95 24.68 -20.75 -1.44
N CYS A 96 23.54 -20.27 -0.92
CA CYS A 96 22.69 -19.29 -1.60
C CYS A 96 23.36 -17.92 -1.83
N ARG A 97 24.58 -17.73 -1.32
CA ARG A 97 25.44 -16.54 -1.52
C ARG A 97 26.69 -16.88 -2.33
N ASP A 98 26.56 -17.82 -3.25
CA ASP A 98 27.61 -18.24 -4.18
C ASP A 98 28.88 -18.78 -3.52
N LYS A 99 28.80 -19.23 -2.25
CA LYS A 99 29.90 -20.00 -1.67
C LYS A 99 29.82 -21.45 -2.10
N ASP A 100 30.93 -21.96 -2.60
CA ASP A 100 31.13 -23.38 -2.81
C ASP A 100 30.81 -24.20 -1.54
N GLU A 101 30.18 -25.35 -1.74
CA GLU A 101 29.74 -26.28 -0.70
C GLU A 101 30.86 -26.61 0.30
N LYS A 102 32.04 -26.98 -0.20
CA LYS A 102 33.16 -27.41 0.66
C LYS A 102 33.65 -26.25 1.52
N ASN A 103 33.73 -25.07 0.92
CA ASN A 103 34.16 -23.86 1.61
C ASN A 103 33.13 -23.40 2.67
N ALA A 104 31.83 -23.50 2.36
CA ALA A 104 30.76 -23.18 3.31
C ALA A 104 30.78 -24.14 4.51
N ILE A 105 30.88 -25.46 4.26
CA ILE A 105 31.00 -26.49 5.32
C ILE A 105 32.24 -26.22 6.18
N ALA A 106 33.42 -26.07 5.56
CA ALA A 106 34.68 -25.89 6.28
C ALA A 106 34.68 -24.61 7.14
N LEU A 107 34.09 -23.52 6.64
CA LEU A 107 33.95 -22.28 7.40
C LEU A 107 33.08 -22.49 8.65
N ILE A 108 31.93 -23.13 8.50
CA ILE A 108 31.00 -23.37 9.62
C ILE A 108 31.58 -24.35 10.63
N GLU A 109 32.15 -25.48 10.20
CA GLU A 109 32.81 -26.46 11.09
C GLU A 109 33.91 -25.79 11.92
N LYS A 110 34.77 -24.97 11.27
CA LYS A 110 35.83 -24.22 11.94
C LYS A 110 35.30 -23.19 12.93
N LYS A 111 34.30 -22.40 12.56
CA LYS A 111 33.75 -21.33 13.40
C LYS A 111 32.93 -21.86 14.58
N ALA A 112 32.10 -22.87 14.33
CA ALA A 112 31.19 -23.43 15.31
C ALA A 112 31.83 -24.52 16.19
N GLY A 113 33.05 -24.98 15.86
CA GLY A 113 33.74 -26.00 16.63
C GLY A 113 33.05 -27.37 16.56
N LEU A 114 32.41 -27.69 15.44
CA LEU A 114 31.69 -28.95 15.23
C LEU A 114 32.14 -29.66 13.95
N LYS A 115 31.77 -30.93 13.81
CA LYS A 115 31.89 -31.69 12.56
C LYS A 115 30.52 -32.19 12.14
N PHE A 116 30.14 -31.93 10.90
CA PHE A 116 28.88 -32.43 10.35
C PHE A 116 28.94 -33.94 10.10
N LYS A 117 27.82 -34.63 10.30
CA LYS A 117 27.71 -36.07 10.00
C LYS A 117 27.67 -36.28 8.48
N ALA A 118 27.93 -37.50 8.04
CA ALA A 118 27.87 -37.85 6.61
C ALA A 118 26.51 -37.50 5.98
N LEU A 119 25.42 -37.80 6.68
CA LEU A 119 24.05 -37.45 6.25
C LEU A 119 23.82 -35.94 6.13
N ASP A 120 24.38 -35.14 7.04
CA ASP A 120 24.27 -33.68 6.97
C ASP A 120 25.01 -33.14 5.74
N LYS A 121 26.21 -33.67 5.46
CA LYS A 121 27.01 -33.29 4.29
C LYS A 121 26.31 -33.70 2.99
N GLU A 122 25.71 -34.90 2.95
CA GLU A 122 24.92 -35.36 1.82
C GLU A 122 23.68 -34.47 1.59
N PHE A 123 22.99 -34.08 2.67
CA PHE A 123 21.88 -33.15 2.60
C PHE A 123 22.30 -31.78 2.05
N VAL A 124 23.43 -31.23 2.54
CA VAL A 124 23.97 -29.96 2.00
C VAL A 124 24.28 -30.10 0.52
N LYS A 125 24.97 -31.17 0.11
CA LYS A 125 25.29 -31.44 -1.29
C LYS A 125 24.05 -31.52 -2.17
N SER A 126 23.03 -32.22 -1.70
CA SER A 126 21.75 -32.30 -2.40
C SER A 126 21.06 -30.94 -2.49
N THR A 127 21.16 -30.13 -1.44
CA THR A 127 20.56 -28.78 -1.38
C THR A 127 21.29 -27.81 -2.31
N ALA A 128 22.62 -27.86 -2.35
CA ALA A 128 23.47 -27.02 -3.20
C ALA A 128 23.15 -27.19 -4.69
N LYS A 129 22.88 -28.43 -5.12
CA LYS A 129 22.45 -28.75 -6.49
C LYS A 129 21.09 -28.14 -6.87
N ASN A 130 20.29 -27.77 -5.88
CA ASN A 130 18.93 -27.27 -6.05
C ASN A 130 18.80 -25.84 -5.47
N VAL A 131 19.90 -25.11 -5.35
CA VAL A 131 19.92 -23.80 -4.68
C VAL A 131 19.00 -22.79 -5.37
N GLU A 132 18.87 -22.89 -6.69
CA GLU A 132 17.98 -22.07 -7.51
C GLU A 132 16.50 -22.18 -7.09
N LEU A 133 16.08 -23.31 -6.50
CA LEU A 133 14.71 -23.47 -5.99
C LEU A 133 14.41 -22.57 -4.78
N PHE A 134 15.43 -22.04 -4.12
CA PHE A 134 15.25 -21.09 -3.02
C PHE A 134 15.16 -19.65 -3.50
N ALA A 135 15.60 -19.35 -4.74
CA ALA A 135 15.51 -18.01 -5.28
C ALA A 135 14.05 -17.63 -5.61
N LEU A 136 13.78 -16.34 -5.54
CA LEU A 136 12.64 -15.72 -6.22
C LEU A 136 13.15 -15.19 -7.56
N ASN A 137 12.24 -15.04 -8.53
CA ASN A 137 12.56 -14.19 -9.68
C ASN A 137 12.70 -12.73 -9.21
N GLU A 138 13.32 -11.89 -10.03
CA GLU A 138 13.64 -10.50 -9.68
C GLU A 138 12.42 -9.70 -9.22
N ILE A 139 11.26 -9.89 -9.87
CA ILE A 139 10.01 -9.19 -9.54
C ILE A 139 9.52 -9.58 -8.15
N LEU A 140 9.46 -10.89 -7.86
CA LEU A 140 9.01 -11.39 -6.58
C LEU A 140 9.98 -11.02 -5.45
N ASP A 141 11.29 -11.00 -5.71
CA ASP A 141 12.30 -10.57 -4.74
C ASP A 141 12.18 -9.08 -4.40
N ALA A 142 11.98 -8.24 -5.42
CA ALA A 142 11.76 -6.81 -5.23
C ALA A 142 10.50 -6.55 -4.42
N PHE A 143 9.38 -7.20 -4.77
CA PHE A 143 8.11 -7.05 -4.05
C PHE A 143 8.19 -7.55 -2.61
N PHE A 144 8.81 -8.71 -2.39
CA PHE A 144 9.06 -9.23 -1.05
C PHE A 144 9.91 -8.25 -0.23
N THR A 145 11.00 -7.74 -0.79
CA THR A 145 11.90 -6.79 -0.11
C THR A 145 11.14 -5.56 0.38
N ILE A 146 10.37 -4.89 -0.49
CA ILE A 146 9.69 -3.64 -0.12
C ILE A 146 8.56 -3.88 0.88
N ASN A 147 7.78 -4.96 0.71
CA ASN A 147 6.73 -5.33 1.66
C ASN A 147 7.30 -5.57 3.07
N GLU A 148 8.41 -6.30 3.16
CA GLU A 148 9.06 -6.56 4.46
C GLU A 148 9.71 -5.31 5.06
N LEU A 149 10.24 -4.40 4.23
CA LEU A 149 10.77 -3.12 4.70
C LEU A 149 9.66 -2.27 5.32
N ILE A 150 8.52 -2.13 4.66
CA ILE A 150 7.40 -1.33 5.18
C ILE A 150 6.86 -1.94 6.49
N LYS A 151 6.78 -3.27 6.61
CA LYS A 151 6.42 -3.93 7.88
C LYS A 151 7.37 -3.54 9.01
N ILE A 152 8.68 -3.50 8.75
CA ILE A 152 9.66 -3.03 9.74
C ILE A 152 9.42 -1.55 10.09
N LEU A 153 9.20 -0.70 9.09
CA LEU A 153 8.95 0.73 9.32
C LEU A 153 7.70 0.94 10.19
N ARG A 154 6.58 0.27 9.87
CA ARG A 154 5.35 0.26 10.68
C ARG A 154 5.58 -0.16 12.12
N HIS A 155 6.51 -1.09 12.39
CA HIS A 155 6.83 -1.48 13.75
C HIS A 155 7.78 -0.51 14.48
N GLN A 156 8.77 0.03 13.77
CA GLN A 156 9.94 0.69 14.36
C GLN A 156 9.92 2.22 14.28
N CYS A 157 9.33 2.77 13.22
CA CYS A 157 9.23 4.22 13.03
C CYS A 157 7.95 4.74 13.72
N PRO A 158 8.04 5.71 14.64
CA PRO A 158 6.87 6.26 15.31
C PRO A 158 5.84 6.86 14.37
N TRP A 159 6.30 7.60 13.34
CA TRP A 159 5.41 8.23 12.37
C TRP A 159 4.67 7.20 11.53
N ASP A 160 5.39 6.21 10.96
CA ASP A 160 4.76 5.15 10.18
C ASP A 160 3.76 4.39 11.01
N ARG A 161 4.07 4.07 12.27
CA ARG A 161 3.22 3.29 13.18
C ARG A 161 1.90 3.98 13.51
N GLU A 162 1.89 5.30 13.62
CA GLU A 162 0.69 6.07 13.98
C GLU A 162 -0.29 6.24 12.80
N GLN A 163 0.14 5.92 11.57
CA GLN A 163 -0.73 6.05 10.40
C GLN A 163 -1.93 5.10 10.45
N THR A 164 -3.04 5.59 9.91
CA THR A 164 -4.33 4.89 9.77
C THR A 164 -4.83 5.06 8.34
N HIS A 165 -5.85 4.30 7.95
CA HIS A 165 -6.49 4.48 6.65
C HIS A 165 -7.00 5.90 6.41
N SER A 166 -7.44 6.61 7.46
CA SER A 166 -7.98 7.96 7.34
C SER A 166 -6.89 9.03 7.30
N SER A 167 -5.76 8.82 7.98
CA SER A 167 -4.66 9.79 7.98
C SER A 167 -3.90 9.79 6.66
N LEU A 168 -3.90 8.66 5.93
CA LEU A 168 -3.25 8.50 4.62
C LEU A 168 -4.14 8.90 3.42
N ILE A 169 -5.33 9.47 3.67
CA ILE A 169 -6.23 9.91 2.60
C ILE A 169 -5.61 11.01 1.72
N PRO A 170 -4.94 12.04 2.28
CA PRO A 170 -4.29 13.06 1.46
C PRO A 170 -3.28 12.42 0.50
N GLU A 171 -2.38 11.59 1.02
CA GLU A 171 -1.27 11.01 0.28
C GLU A 171 -1.78 10.07 -0.82
N ILE A 172 -2.75 9.17 -0.55
CA ILE A 172 -3.31 8.27 -1.59
C ILE A 172 -4.03 9.01 -2.73
N ILE A 173 -4.28 10.32 -2.59
CA ILE A 173 -4.79 11.17 -3.67
C ILE A 173 -3.70 12.05 -4.29
N GLU A 174 -2.74 12.52 -3.51
CA GLU A 174 -1.58 13.32 -3.97
C GLU A 174 -0.69 12.53 -4.92
N GLU A 175 -0.21 11.32 -4.55
CA GLU A 175 0.75 10.57 -5.41
C GLU A 175 0.20 10.30 -6.84
N PRO A 176 -1.08 9.90 -7.02
CA PRO A 176 -1.65 9.77 -8.35
C PRO A 176 -1.73 11.08 -9.17
N LEU A 177 -1.81 12.23 -8.51
CA LEU A 177 -1.80 13.54 -9.19
C LEU A 177 -0.39 13.92 -9.59
N GLU A 178 0.60 13.72 -8.73
CA GLU A 178 2.02 13.89 -9.07
C GLU A 178 2.42 12.97 -10.23
N LEU A 179 1.96 11.71 -10.22
CA LEU A 179 2.10 10.80 -11.35
C LEU A 179 1.53 11.38 -12.65
N VAL A 180 0.36 12.03 -12.60
CA VAL A 180 -0.24 12.67 -13.78
C VAL A 180 0.63 13.84 -14.27
N GLU A 181 1.20 14.64 -13.36
CA GLU A 181 2.13 15.71 -13.73
C GLU A 181 3.35 15.16 -14.46
N GLU A 182 3.97 14.12 -13.93
CA GLU A 182 5.18 13.52 -14.51
C GLU A 182 4.89 12.82 -15.86
N ILE A 183 3.71 12.22 -16.03
CA ILE A 183 3.21 11.73 -17.32
C ILE A 183 3.08 12.88 -18.33
N ASN A 184 2.47 14.01 -17.93
CA ASN A 184 2.30 15.17 -18.82
C ASN A 184 3.63 15.79 -19.23
N ARG A 185 4.62 15.77 -18.33
CA ARG A 185 6.00 16.18 -18.61
C ARG A 185 6.80 15.15 -19.40
N SER A 186 6.25 13.95 -19.62
CA SER A 186 6.96 12.80 -20.21
C SER A 186 8.26 12.46 -19.48
N ASN A 187 8.33 12.74 -18.17
CA ASN A 187 9.50 12.47 -17.36
C ASN A 187 9.47 11.00 -16.89
N SER A 188 10.22 10.15 -17.59
CA SER A 188 10.21 8.72 -17.30
C SER A 188 10.78 8.36 -15.92
N GLU A 189 11.63 9.19 -15.32
CA GLU A 189 12.15 8.91 -13.99
C GLU A 189 11.16 9.33 -12.91
N GLY A 190 10.55 10.52 -13.04
CA GLY A 190 9.45 10.94 -12.17
C GLY A 190 8.29 9.95 -12.20
N ILE A 191 7.87 9.47 -13.39
CA ILE A 191 6.82 8.44 -13.49
C ILE A 191 7.15 7.18 -12.66
N LYS A 192 8.42 6.76 -12.59
CA LYS A 192 8.80 5.59 -11.79
C LYS A 192 8.73 5.87 -10.29
N GLU A 193 9.14 7.07 -9.89
CA GLU A 193 9.09 7.54 -8.51
C GLU A 193 7.64 7.56 -8.02
N GLU A 194 6.76 8.27 -8.75
CA GLU A 194 5.35 8.40 -8.37
C GLU A 194 4.57 7.07 -8.44
N LEU A 195 4.90 6.18 -9.39
CA LEU A 195 4.35 4.81 -9.39
C LEU A 195 4.81 4.01 -8.16
N GLY A 196 6.01 4.28 -7.67
CA GLY A 196 6.54 3.75 -6.42
C GLY A 196 5.75 4.25 -5.22
N ASP A 197 5.40 5.52 -5.18
CA ASP A 197 4.65 6.12 -4.08
C ASP A 197 3.19 5.67 -4.07
N VAL A 198 2.55 5.55 -5.24
CA VAL A 198 1.24 4.88 -5.35
C VAL A 198 1.31 3.43 -4.84
N LEU A 199 2.38 2.70 -5.14
CA LEU A 199 2.58 1.34 -4.62
C LEU A 199 2.80 1.33 -3.10
N LEU A 200 3.54 2.30 -2.56
CA LEU A 200 3.73 2.48 -1.11
C LEU A 200 2.37 2.62 -0.41
N GLN A 201 1.46 3.44 -0.93
CA GLN A 201 0.12 3.60 -0.37
C GLN A 201 -0.67 2.27 -0.36
N ILE A 202 -0.61 1.49 -1.45
CA ILE A 202 -1.26 0.16 -1.51
C ILE A 202 -0.71 -0.77 -0.42
N LEU A 203 0.62 -0.80 -0.24
CA LEU A 203 1.28 -1.65 0.75
C LEU A 203 0.97 -1.20 2.19
N LEU A 204 1.02 0.10 2.48
CA LEU A 204 0.69 0.66 3.80
C LEU A 204 -0.74 0.32 4.21
N HIS A 205 -1.72 0.58 3.34
CA HIS A 205 -3.13 0.22 3.63
C HIS A 205 -3.29 -1.29 3.83
N SER A 206 -2.61 -2.12 3.03
CA SER A 206 -2.66 -3.57 3.19
C SER A 206 -2.07 -4.05 4.52
N ILE A 207 -0.98 -3.44 4.97
CA ILE A 207 -0.32 -3.77 6.25
C ILE A 207 -1.16 -3.29 7.44
N ILE A 208 -1.72 -2.07 7.39
CA ILE A 208 -2.64 -1.55 8.42
C ILE A 208 -3.84 -2.50 8.57
N SER A 209 -4.43 -2.96 7.47
CA SER A 209 -5.54 -3.94 7.52
C SER A 209 -5.12 -5.32 8.02
N GLU A 210 -3.86 -5.73 7.77
CA GLU A 210 -3.31 -6.99 8.29
C GLU A 210 -3.16 -6.91 9.81
N GLU A 211 -2.66 -5.79 10.34
CA GLU A 211 -2.57 -5.49 11.78
C GLU A 211 -3.95 -5.50 12.45
N GLU A 212 -4.97 -4.99 11.76
CA GLU A 212 -6.38 -5.02 12.19
C GLU A 212 -7.07 -6.39 11.98
N LYS A 213 -6.36 -7.37 11.40
CA LYS A 213 -6.86 -8.73 11.09
C LYS A 213 -8.08 -8.73 10.17
N LYS A 214 -8.17 -7.77 9.24
CA LYS A 214 -9.28 -7.64 8.28
C LYS A 214 -8.96 -8.30 6.94
N PHE A 215 -7.89 -7.84 6.29
CA PHE A 215 -7.36 -8.36 5.03
C PHE A 215 -5.88 -8.02 4.91
N ASN A 216 -5.19 -8.58 3.93
CA ASN A 216 -3.79 -8.27 3.64
C ASN A 216 -3.56 -8.09 2.12
N ILE A 217 -2.30 -7.91 1.73
CA ILE A 217 -1.92 -7.68 0.33
C ILE A 217 -2.31 -8.82 -0.62
N VAL A 218 -2.36 -10.07 -0.15
CA VAL A 218 -2.81 -11.21 -0.95
C VAL A 218 -4.29 -11.06 -1.29
N ASP A 219 -5.12 -10.68 -0.32
CA ASP A 219 -6.55 -10.45 -0.55
C ASP A 219 -6.80 -9.32 -1.56
N VAL A 220 -5.99 -8.24 -1.51
CA VAL A 220 -6.05 -7.12 -2.46
C VAL A 220 -5.71 -7.59 -3.88
N ILE A 221 -4.61 -8.34 -4.04
CA ILE A 221 -4.17 -8.87 -5.33
C ILE A 221 -5.17 -9.88 -5.89
N ASP A 222 -5.71 -10.77 -5.06
CA ASP A 222 -6.70 -11.76 -5.48
C ASP A 222 -8.00 -11.09 -5.93
N LYS A 223 -8.44 -10.03 -5.25
CA LYS A 223 -9.61 -9.26 -5.70
C LYS A 223 -9.36 -8.53 -7.01
N LEU A 224 -8.15 -8.03 -7.24
CA LEU A 224 -7.78 -7.48 -8.55
C LEU A 224 -7.76 -8.57 -9.62
N TYR A 225 -7.18 -9.74 -9.33
CA TYR A 225 -7.14 -10.89 -10.23
C TYR A 225 -8.55 -11.32 -10.65
N GLU A 226 -9.43 -11.58 -9.69
CA GLU A 226 -10.83 -11.97 -9.95
C GLU A 226 -11.50 -10.93 -10.87
N LYS A 227 -11.40 -9.64 -10.51
CA LYS A 227 -11.98 -8.54 -11.27
C LYS A 227 -11.45 -8.49 -12.70
N MET A 228 -10.14 -8.63 -12.89
CA MET A 228 -9.53 -8.56 -14.22
C MET A 228 -9.84 -9.81 -15.04
N TYR A 229 -9.78 -11.00 -14.44
CA TYR A 229 -10.07 -12.27 -15.11
C TYR A 229 -11.53 -12.32 -15.61
N GLU A 230 -12.49 -11.95 -14.77
CA GLU A 230 -13.91 -11.96 -15.12
C GLU A 230 -14.28 -10.93 -16.17
N ARG A 231 -13.59 -9.78 -16.18
CA ARG A 231 -13.85 -8.69 -17.11
C ARG A 231 -13.24 -8.87 -18.50
N HIS A 232 -12.33 -9.83 -18.66
CA HIS A 232 -11.69 -10.14 -19.94
C HIS A 232 -12.05 -11.54 -20.45
N PRO A 233 -13.35 -11.93 -20.52
CA PRO A 233 -13.73 -13.27 -20.96
C PRO A 233 -13.30 -13.55 -22.41
N HIS A 234 -13.15 -12.51 -23.23
CA HIS A 234 -12.67 -12.60 -24.62
C HIS A 234 -11.21 -13.06 -24.71
N VAL A 235 -10.35 -12.69 -23.77
CA VAL A 235 -8.95 -13.17 -23.70
C VAL A 235 -8.92 -14.67 -23.36
N PHE A 236 -9.84 -15.13 -22.52
CA PHE A 236 -9.88 -16.51 -22.02
C PHE A 236 -10.88 -17.41 -22.77
N GLY A 237 -11.28 -17.03 -23.99
CA GLY A 237 -12.13 -17.85 -24.87
C GLY A 237 -13.59 -18.00 -24.45
N LYS A 238 -14.06 -17.20 -23.48
CA LYS A 238 -15.44 -17.19 -22.98
C LYS A 238 -16.34 -16.14 -23.66
N SER A 239 -15.77 -15.31 -24.54
CA SER A 239 -16.49 -14.34 -25.37
C SER A 239 -15.81 -14.21 -26.74
N LYS A 240 -16.55 -13.76 -27.75
CA LYS A 240 -16.09 -13.65 -29.16
C LYS A 240 -15.79 -12.21 -29.59
N VAL A 241 -15.85 -11.26 -28.66
CA VAL A 241 -15.51 -9.85 -28.88
C VAL A 241 -14.07 -9.71 -29.36
N LYS A 242 -13.83 -8.87 -30.36
CA LYS A 242 -12.50 -8.67 -30.97
C LYS A 242 -12.05 -7.23 -31.02
N GLU A 243 -12.99 -6.29 -31.12
CA GLU A 243 -12.68 -4.87 -31.28
C GLU A 243 -12.65 -4.13 -29.95
N SER A 244 -11.78 -3.13 -29.82
CA SER A 244 -11.63 -2.33 -28.58
C SER A 244 -12.95 -1.74 -28.09
N LYS A 245 -13.80 -1.26 -29.00
CA LYS A 245 -15.12 -0.71 -28.68
C LYS A 245 -16.05 -1.77 -28.06
N GLU A 246 -16.11 -2.95 -28.66
CA GLU A 246 -16.90 -4.08 -28.16
C GLU A 246 -16.38 -4.57 -26.79
N VAL A 247 -15.05 -4.50 -26.57
CA VAL A 247 -14.43 -4.82 -25.27
C VAL A 247 -14.91 -3.85 -24.20
N LEU A 248 -14.93 -2.54 -24.50
CA LEU A 248 -15.40 -1.50 -23.58
C LEU A 248 -16.88 -1.65 -23.23
N GLU A 249 -17.72 -1.95 -24.22
CA GLU A 249 -19.16 -2.22 -24.00
C GLU A 249 -19.38 -3.43 -23.09
N GLN A 250 -18.67 -4.54 -23.35
CA GLN A 250 -18.68 -5.71 -22.48
C GLN A 250 -18.19 -5.38 -21.06
N TRP A 251 -17.18 -4.53 -20.93
CA TRP A 251 -16.64 -4.10 -19.64
C TRP A 251 -17.68 -3.36 -18.79
N GLU A 252 -18.36 -2.38 -19.40
CA GLU A 252 -19.42 -1.61 -18.75
C GLU A 252 -20.63 -2.49 -18.42
N ASP A 253 -21.00 -3.46 -19.27
CA ASP A 253 -22.08 -4.41 -19.00
C ASP A 253 -21.76 -5.36 -17.86
N ILE A 254 -20.52 -5.85 -17.75
CA ILE A 254 -20.08 -6.69 -16.62
C ILE A 254 -20.07 -5.86 -15.33
N LYS A 255 -19.60 -4.61 -15.39
CA LYS A 255 -19.57 -3.67 -14.26
C LYS A 255 -20.98 -3.34 -13.75
N LYS A 256 -21.92 -3.01 -14.64
CA LYS A 256 -23.33 -2.73 -14.30
C LYS A 256 -24.00 -3.92 -13.62
N ARG A 257 -23.78 -5.14 -14.13
CA ARG A 257 -24.33 -6.37 -13.55
C ARG A 257 -23.83 -6.67 -12.13
N LYS A 258 -22.57 -6.34 -11.82
CA LYS A 258 -21.97 -6.63 -10.51
C LYS A 258 -22.22 -5.55 -9.45
N ASN A 259 -22.19 -4.28 -9.83
CA ASN A 259 -22.16 -3.17 -8.84
C ASN A 259 -23.42 -2.29 -8.83
N GLY A 260 -24.40 -2.55 -9.70
CA GLY A 260 -25.48 -1.61 -9.95
C GLY A 260 -24.99 -0.30 -10.57
N ASP A 261 -25.90 0.58 -10.94
CA ASP A 261 -25.60 1.87 -11.56
C ASP A 261 -25.06 2.87 -10.52
N LYS A 262 -23.79 2.72 -10.11
CA LYS A 262 -23.06 3.74 -9.35
C LYS A 262 -22.29 4.63 -10.31
N THR A 263 -23.00 5.60 -10.87
CA THR A 263 -22.57 6.55 -11.91
C THR A 263 -22.16 7.92 -11.33
N LEU A 264 -21.30 7.93 -10.31
CA LEU A 264 -20.57 9.15 -9.95
C LEU A 264 -19.08 8.86 -9.92
N ASN A 265 -18.36 9.43 -10.88
CA ASN A 265 -16.90 9.33 -10.97
C ASN A 265 -16.26 10.38 -10.03
N ILE A 266 -16.44 10.15 -8.73
CA ILE A 266 -15.99 11.01 -7.64
C ILE A 266 -14.49 11.27 -7.73
N ALA A 267 -13.70 10.29 -8.17
CA ALA A 267 -12.24 10.40 -8.31
C ALA A 267 -11.80 11.55 -9.24
N LYS A 268 -12.48 11.75 -10.38
CA LYS A 268 -12.16 12.88 -11.27
C LYS A 268 -12.51 14.23 -10.67
N ILE A 269 -13.55 14.28 -9.85
CA ILE A 269 -13.97 15.50 -9.16
C ILE A 269 -12.96 15.81 -8.05
N LEU A 270 -12.61 14.83 -7.21
CA LEU A 270 -11.65 14.98 -6.12
C LEU A 270 -10.26 15.44 -6.61
N ALA A 271 -9.78 14.88 -7.72
CA ALA A 271 -8.53 15.29 -8.38
C ALA A 271 -8.47 16.79 -8.67
N SER A 272 -9.52 17.37 -9.28
CA SER A 272 -9.57 18.79 -9.59
C SER A 272 -9.62 19.68 -8.34
N PHE A 273 -10.25 19.22 -7.25
CA PHE A 273 -10.28 19.96 -5.98
C PHE A 273 -8.90 20.03 -5.32
N ILE A 274 -8.14 18.94 -5.37
CA ILE A 274 -6.83 18.84 -4.71
C ILE A 274 -5.78 19.64 -5.48
N THR A 275 -5.68 19.46 -6.81
CA THR A 275 -4.80 20.31 -7.64
C THR A 275 -5.08 21.81 -7.47
N THR A 276 -6.35 22.18 -7.24
CA THR A 276 -6.70 23.58 -6.98
C THR A 276 -6.15 24.10 -5.64
N VAL A 277 -6.18 23.28 -4.58
CA VAL A 277 -5.60 23.62 -3.27
C VAL A 277 -4.08 23.77 -3.38
N ASP A 278 -3.41 22.89 -4.11
CA ASP A 278 -1.95 22.90 -4.25
C ASP A 278 -1.46 24.15 -5.00
N VAL A 279 -2.15 24.51 -6.09
CA VAL A 279 -1.89 25.76 -6.83
C VAL A 279 -2.06 26.98 -5.91
N GLN A 280 -3.06 26.99 -5.04
CA GLN A 280 -3.30 28.09 -4.09
C GLN A 280 -2.23 28.15 -2.98
N GLU A 281 -1.78 26.99 -2.47
CA GLU A 281 -0.67 26.95 -1.51
C GLU A 281 0.67 27.37 -2.14
N ALA A 282 0.92 27.01 -3.40
CA ALA A 282 2.07 27.48 -4.15
C ALA A 282 2.03 29.02 -4.32
N ALA A 283 0.88 29.58 -4.70
CA ALA A 283 0.69 31.03 -4.81
C ALA A 283 0.91 31.74 -3.45
N ARG A 284 0.41 31.17 -2.35
CA ARG A 284 0.63 31.70 -0.99
C ARG A 284 2.11 31.74 -0.61
N LYS A 285 2.88 30.70 -0.94
CA LYS A 285 4.33 30.64 -0.65
C LYS A 285 5.09 31.79 -1.34
N GLU A 286 4.62 32.22 -2.52
CA GLU A 286 5.14 33.38 -3.26
C GLU A 286 4.56 34.73 -2.79
N GLY A 287 3.74 34.74 -1.73
CA GLY A 287 3.15 35.94 -1.14
C GLY A 287 1.83 36.40 -1.77
N LEU A 288 1.24 35.60 -2.67
CA LEU A 288 -0.07 35.87 -3.27
C LEU A 288 -1.15 35.12 -2.50
N ASP A 289 -1.65 35.73 -1.42
CA ASP A 289 -2.76 35.18 -0.62
C ASP A 289 -3.68 36.29 -0.09
N PHE A 290 -4.89 35.89 0.29
CA PHE A 290 -5.85 36.74 0.98
C PHE A 290 -5.44 36.91 2.45
N ILE A 291 -5.75 38.07 3.04
CA ILE A 291 -5.42 38.36 4.44
C ILE A 291 -6.59 38.12 5.41
N SER A 292 -7.80 37.91 4.91
CA SER A 292 -8.98 37.64 5.75
C SER A 292 -10.09 36.90 5.00
N VAL A 293 -10.99 36.26 5.75
CA VAL A 293 -12.18 35.56 5.21
C VAL A 293 -13.09 36.53 4.46
N GLU A 294 -13.26 37.75 4.97
CA GLU A 294 -14.13 38.77 4.36
C GLU A 294 -13.66 39.17 2.96
N GLN A 295 -12.35 39.15 2.69
CA GLN A 295 -11.83 39.39 1.35
C GLN A 295 -12.19 38.26 0.39
N ILE A 296 -12.14 37.01 0.86
CA ILE A 296 -12.49 35.84 0.06
C ILE A 296 -14.01 35.83 -0.21
N GLU A 297 -14.84 36.12 0.78
CA GLU A 297 -16.29 36.24 0.62
C GLU A 297 -16.68 37.34 -0.37
N LYS A 298 -15.95 38.46 -0.34
CA LYS A 298 -16.10 39.53 -1.34
C LYS A 298 -15.73 39.04 -2.74
N LYS A 299 -14.64 38.29 -2.88
CA LYS A 299 -14.23 37.72 -4.17
C LYS A 299 -15.27 36.70 -4.69
N ILE A 300 -15.78 35.81 -3.85
CA ILE A 300 -16.89 34.90 -4.21
C ILE A 300 -18.12 35.68 -4.71
N SER A 301 -18.44 36.81 -4.08
CA SER A 301 -19.56 37.65 -4.49
C SER A 301 -19.33 38.34 -5.84
N GLU A 302 -18.07 38.69 -6.13
CA GLU A 302 -17.61 39.24 -7.41
C GLU A 302 -17.72 38.19 -8.53
N GLU A 303 -17.16 37.00 -8.33
CA GLU A 303 -17.26 35.89 -9.30
C GLU A 303 -18.71 35.50 -9.60
N LEU A 304 -19.57 35.53 -8.57
CA LEU A 304 -21.01 35.28 -8.75
C LEU A 304 -21.69 36.36 -9.60
N LYS A 305 -21.19 37.61 -9.56
CA LYS A 305 -21.68 38.71 -10.40
C LYS A 305 -21.19 38.54 -11.84
N GLU A 306 -19.91 38.22 -12.03
CA GLU A 306 -19.32 37.96 -13.35
C GLU A 306 -19.99 36.77 -14.05
N LEU A 307 -20.26 35.69 -13.30
CA LEU A 307 -21.07 34.57 -13.79
C LEU A 307 -22.48 34.98 -14.24
N LYS A 308 -23.13 35.93 -13.57
CA LYS A 308 -24.45 36.42 -14.01
C LYS A 308 -24.34 37.21 -15.31
N GLU A 309 -23.34 38.07 -15.43
CA GLU A 309 -23.07 38.86 -16.64
C GLU A 309 -22.73 37.95 -17.83
N ALA A 310 -21.83 36.98 -17.65
CA ALA A 310 -21.50 35.99 -18.67
C ALA A 310 -22.72 35.17 -19.12
N ARG A 311 -23.66 34.86 -18.22
CA ARG A 311 -24.92 34.20 -18.58
C ARG A 311 -25.84 35.08 -19.41
N GLU A 312 -25.87 36.39 -19.18
CA GLU A 312 -26.65 37.34 -19.98
C GLU A 312 -26.07 37.50 -21.38
N LEU A 313 -24.73 37.50 -21.49
CA LEU A 313 -24.00 37.61 -22.75
C LEU A 313 -23.94 36.28 -23.53
N GLY A 314 -24.06 35.14 -22.84
CA GLY A 314 -23.98 33.80 -23.44
C GLY A 314 -22.55 33.34 -23.79
N GLU A 315 -21.55 34.09 -23.37
CA GLU A 315 -20.13 33.83 -23.61
C GLU A 315 -19.39 33.67 -22.27
N GLY A 316 -18.30 32.89 -22.25
CA GLY A 316 -17.44 32.80 -21.05
C GLY A 316 -18.02 32.07 -19.83
N VAL A 317 -19.29 31.64 -19.83
CA VAL A 317 -19.97 31.04 -18.66
C VAL A 317 -19.18 29.91 -17.98
N SER A 318 -18.50 29.06 -18.76
CA SER A 318 -17.71 27.96 -18.18
C SER A 318 -16.48 28.43 -17.41
N ILE A 319 -15.88 29.56 -17.81
CA ILE A 319 -14.74 30.18 -17.14
C ILE A 319 -15.20 30.74 -15.80
N GLU A 320 -16.26 31.55 -15.80
CA GLU A 320 -16.81 32.15 -14.57
C GLU A 320 -17.31 31.11 -13.55
N VAL A 321 -17.82 29.97 -14.01
CA VAL A 321 -18.13 28.84 -13.11
C VAL A 321 -16.85 28.29 -12.48
N GLY A 322 -15.77 28.19 -13.25
CA GLY A 322 -14.46 27.78 -12.76
C GLY A 322 -13.92 28.74 -11.70
N ASP A 323 -13.96 30.06 -11.96
CA ASP A 323 -13.42 31.08 -11.05
C ASP A 323 -14.23 31.17 -9.75
N LEU A 324 -15.55 31.00 -9.82
CA LEU A 324 -16.40 30.85 -8.64
C LEU A 324 -16.03 29.61 -7.82
N LEU A 325 -15.84 28.46 -8.46
CA LEU A 325 -15.42 27.23 -7.77
C LEU A 325 -14.02 27.38 -7.15
N PHE A 326 -13.08 28.01 -7.86
CA PHE A 326 -11.73 28.30 -7.39
C PHE A 326 -11.76 29.16 -6.13
N SER A 327 -12.60 30.21 -6.12
CA SER A 327 -12.78 31.09 -4.96
C SER A 327 -13.41 30.37 -3.76
N VAL A 328 -14.38 29.47 -3.98
CA VAL A 328 -14.98 28.65 -2.92
C VAL A 328 -13.96 27.65 -2.34
N ILE A 329 -13.12 27.06 -3.19
CA ILE A 329 -12.01 26.17 -2.74
C ILE A 329 -11.00 26.96 -1.89
N ASN A 330 -10.70 28.20 -2.29
CA ASN A 330 -9.80 29.06 -1.51
C ASN A 330 -10.36 29.40 -0.12
N LEU A 331 -11.67 29.62 -0.02
CA LEU A 331 -12.34 29.79 1.26
C LEU A 331 -12.18 28.54 2.14
N ALA A 332 -12.42 27.34 1.58
CA ALA A 332 -12.25 26.09 2.31
C ALA A 332 -10.81 25.91 2.82
N ARG A 333 -9.82 26.13 1.95
CA ARG A 333 -8.39 26.12 2.30
C ARG A 333 -8.07 27.11 3.44
N PHE A 334 -8.55 28.35 3.35
CA PHE A 334 -8.34 29.38 4.38
C PHE A 334 -8.96 28.99 5.73
N LEU A 335 -10.13 28.34 5.70
CA LEU A 335 -10.79 27.77 6.87
C LEU A 335 -10.15 26.46 7.36
N LYS A 336 -9.09 25.98 6.70
CA LYS A 336 -8.41 24.70 6.97
C LYS A 336 -9.33 23.49 6.83
N ILE A 337 -10.22 23.54 5.86
CA ILE A 337 -11.15 22.48 5.51
C ILE A 337 -10.69 21.89 4.18
N ASP A 338 -10.55 20.56 4.13
CA ASP A 338 -10.36 19.85 2.87
C ASP A 338 -11.64 19.98 2.01
N PRO A 339 -11.57 20.65 0.85
CA PRO A 339 -12.75 20.93 0.04
C PRO A 339 -13.28 19.68 -0.66
N ALA A 340 -12.41 18.72 -0.96
CA ALA A 340 -12.75 17.46 -1.60
C ALA A 340 -13.58 16.58 -0.63
N HIS A 341 -13.16 16.52 0.64
CA HIS A 341 -13.86 15.87 1.73
C HIS A 341 -15.17 16.59 2.07
N ALA A 342 -15.18 17.92 2.13
CA ALA A 342 -16.40 18.70 2.37
C ALA A 342 -17.46 18.46 1.28
N LEU A 343 -17.06 18.40 0.01
CA LEU A 343 -17.95 18.05 -1.09
C LEU A 343 -18.45 16.60 -0.98
N PHE A 344 -17.57 15.66 -0.63
CA PHE A 344 -17.95 14.26 -0.40
C PHE A 344 -19.05 14.12 0.66
N LEU A 345 -18.92 14.80 1.82
CA LEU A 345 -19.94 14.79 2.88
C LEU A 345 -21.30 15.35 2.38
N SER A 346 -21.27 16.40 1.56
CA SER A 346 -22.48 16.98 0.98
C SER A 346 -23.15 16.03 -0.02
N MET A 347 -22.34 15.36 -0.85
CA MET A 347 -22.80 14.37 -1.83
C MET A 347 -23.40 13.12 -1.16
N ASP A 348 -22.77 12.62 -0.10
CA ASP A 348 -23.25 11.45 0.65
C ASP A 348 -24.60 11.75 1.29
N LYS A 349 -24.70 12.88 2.00
CA LYS A 349 -25.97 13.40 2.55
C LYS A 349 -27.06 13.56 1.47
N PHE A 350 -26.71 14.07 0.28
CA PHE A 350 -27.67 14.15 -0.82
C PHE A 350 -28.12 12.76 -1.29
N SER A 351 -27.20 11.82 -1.41
CA SER A 351 -27.46 10.45 -1.86
C SER A 351 -28.39 9.72 -0.89
N GLU A 352 -28.16 9.83 0.42
CA GLU A 352 -29.05 9.26 1.45
C GLU A 352 -30.46 9.85 1.38
N ARG A 353 -30.56 11.18 1.21
CA ARG A 353 -31.84 11.88 1.07
C ARG A 353 -32.56 11.48 -0.21
N PHE A 354 -31.85 11.34 -1.31
CA PHE A 354 -32.40 10.95 -2.60
C PHE A 354 -32.91 9.50 -2.59
N GLU A 355 -32.17 8.58 -1.97
CA GLU A 355 -32.63 7.20 -1.77
C GLU A 355 -33.85 7.13 -0.85
N SER A 356 -33.89 7.94 0.21
CA SER A 356 -35.08 8.09 1.06
C SER A 356 -36.29 8.62 0.28
N LEU A 357 -36.07 9.58 -0.63
CA LEU A 357 -37.10 10.13 -1.51
C LEU A 357 -37.63 9.07 -2.47
N LYS A 358 -36.75 8.29 -3.10
CA LYS A 358 -37.16 7.16 -3.97
C LYS A 358 -37.98 6.13 -3.21
N LYS A 359 -37.55 5.73 -2.01
CA LYS A 359 -38.28 4.78 -1.17
C LYS A 359 -39.67 5.26 -0.80
N LYS A 360 -39.83 6.54 -0.44
CA LYS A 360 -41.14 7.14 -0.10
C LYS A 360 -42.01 7.44 -1.32
N GLY A 361 -41.40 7.83 -2.43
CA GLY A 361 -42.10 8.34 -3.62
C GLY A 361 -42.36 7.31 -4.71
N GLY A 362 -41.76 6.12 -4.66
CA GLY A 362 -41.88 5.14 -5.73
C GLY A 362 -41.39 5.72 -7.06
N ASN A 363 -42.27 5.75 -8.09
CA ASN A 363 -41.90 6.32 -9.38
C ASN A 363 -41.94 7.86 -9.36
N LEU A 364 -40.80 8.48 -9.03
CA LEU A 364 -40.65 9.92 -8.97
C LEU A 364 -41.00 10.64 -10.29
N THR A 365 -40.88 10.01 -11.46
CA THR A 365 -41.24 10.68 -12.73
C THR A 365 -42.74 10.90 -12.88
N SER A 366 -43.57 10.13 -12.17
CA SER A 366 -45.03 10.23 -12.17
C SER A 366 -45.60 11.22 -11.15
N ILE A 367 -44.74 11.84 -10.32
CA ILE A 367 -45.13 12.74 -9.24
C ILE A 367 -44.87 14.20 -9.63
N SER A 368 -45.80 15.09 -9.29
CA SER A 368 -45.65 16.54 -9.52
C SER A 368 -44.49 17.13 -8.71
N ASN A 369 -43.86 18.18 -9.25
CA ASN A 369 -42.71 18.84 -8.60
C ASN A 369 -43.07 19.36 -7.20
N ASN A 370 -44.24 20.00 -7.02
CA ASN A 370 -44.71 20.44 -5.69
C ASN A 370 -44.79 19.31 -4.66
N LYS A 371 -45.14 18.08 -5.08
CA LYS A 371 -45.21 16.93 -4.17
C LYS A 371 -43.81 16.37 -3.88
N LYS A 372 -42.90 16.37 -4.86
CA LYS A 372 -41.48 16.04 -4.63
C LYS A 372 -40.84 17.01 -3.65
N ASP A 373 -41.09 18.31 -3.80
CA ASP A 373 -40.51 19.36 -2.95
C ASP A 373 -40.99 19.21 -1.50
N LYS A 374 -42.29 18.97 -1.27
CA LYS A 374 -42.81 18.70 0.08
C LYS A 374 -42.16 17.47 0.71
N MET A 375 -42.02 16.38 -0.04
CA MET A 375 -41.38 15.15 0.44
C MET A 375 -39.88 15.36 0.72
N TRP A 376 -39.20 16.16 -0.10
CA TRP A 376 -37.80 16.51 0.08
C TRP A 376 -37.57 17.33 1.36
N GLU A 377 -38.41 18.32 1.62
CA GLU A 377 -38.34 19.12 2.85
C GLU A 377 -38.66 18.31 4.11
N GLU A 378 -39.59 17.35 4.03
CA GLU A 378 -39.82 16.39 5.13
C GLU A 378 -38.61 15.50 5.40
N ILE A 379 -37.91 15.06 4.36
CA ILE A 379 -36.70 14.24 4.50
C ILE A 379 -35.57 15.06 5.13
N LYS A 380 -35.38 16.32 4.72
CA LYS A 380 -34.38 17.23 5.32
C LYS A 380 -34.61 17.52 6.80
N LYS A 381 -35.85 17.50 7.28
CA LYS A 381 -36.18 17.76 8.70
C LYS A 381 -35.89 16.57 9.60
N ASN A 382 -35.87 15.36 9.05
CA ASN A 382 -35.74 14.11 9.80
C ASN A 382 -34.33 13.48 9.71
N GLY A 383 -33.37 14.15 9.06
CA GLY A 383 -31.98 13.72 8.92
C GLY A 383 -31.07 14.87 8.47
#